data_AF-A9F247-F1
#
_entry.id   AF-A9F247-F1
#
_cell.length_a   1.000
_cell.length_b   1.000
_cell.length_c   1.000
_cell.angle_alpha   90.00
_cell.angle_beta   90.00
_cell.angle_gamma   90.00
#
_symmetry.space_group_name_H-M   'P 1'
#
loop_
_entity.id
_entity.type
_entity.pdbx_description
1 polymer ?
#
loop_
_entity_poly.entity_id
_entity_poly.type
_entity_poly.pdbx_seq_one_letter_code
_entity_poly.pdbx_strand_id
1 'polypeptide(L)'
;MAEEKKKSKIDLKARLGKTAIGGAPGAAVPLPVPGPQPGSGPPPDMNAGPIGVPSPHPSARPPMPSVGGIAPPPGISPGIPLPPFAPAPRPVIQTPPPKPTAAAQTIKVEVGEEVEQERRKASKKTALYAGLAAIVGIGVGFAIGGAKERGDRGKLAVDGAAALAKDVKAANEKMVELKEKLDAGRTALEGKKFPTQLVAELGGINVPFDATNLEGKQIGGLPGRVMRQVLAYTTAVQDLNKTKDSLKNVLSAAQAPVEKSWKEQEEPVVNFSVVFRRDGDKTLAELVPNKAPFPFGKDWPAKYTVTRLERTQQGLKPAEKEAARWTKGDIVGGDLQALPVDPQSVAGLTSEQMVFRLASAMADIRKTLDGNKDNPVEETPGLIKEGDDLANELRKLSLAR
;
A
#
# COMPACT_ATOMS: atom_id res chain seq x y z
N MET A 1 -6.17 56.69 -24.03
CA MET A 1 -7.45 55.95 -23.98
C MET A 1 -7.11 54.49 -23.81
N ALA A 2 -7.63 53.86 -22.76
CA ALA A 2 -7.32 52.48 -22.38
C ALA A 2 -8.36 51.53 -23.01
N GLU A 3 -7.91 50.52 -23.75
CA GLU A 3 -8.75 49.40 -24.17
C GLU A 3 -8.66 48.28 -23.14
N GLU A 4 -9.71 48.13 -22.34
CA GLU A 4 -9.92 46.97 -21.47
C GLU A 4 -10.34 45.74 -22.29
N LYS A 5 -9.45 44.76 -22.43
CA LYS A 5 -9.84 43.38 -22.75
C LYS A 5 -10.57 42.78 -21.53
N LYS A 6 -11.91 42.84 -21.55
CA LYS A 6 -12.78 42.10 -20.62
C LYS A 6 -12.49 40.60 -20.68
N LYS A 7 -11.94 40.04 -19.60
CA LYS A 7 -11.95 38.59 -19.35
C LYS A 7 -13.40 38.14 -19.14
N SER A 8 -13.91 37.28 -20.01
CA SER A 8 -15.18 36.58 -19.81
C SER A 8 -15.03 35.63 -18.61
N LYS A 9 -15.73 35.95 -17.52
CA LYS A 9 -15.90 35.04 -16.38
C LYS A 9 -16.70 33.83 -16.88
N ILE A 10 -16.02 32.69 -17.01
CA ILE A 10 -16.66 31.39 -17.21
C ILE A 10 -17.42 31.09 -15.92
N ASP A 11 -18.74 31.20 -15.98
CA ASP A 11 -19.61 30.88 -14.86
C ASP A 11 -19.66 29.34 -14.70
N LEU A 12 -18.87 28.81 -13.76
CA LEU A 12 -18.83 27.37 -13.46
C LEU A 12 -20.20 26.85 -12.97
N LYS A 13 -21.10 27.73 -12.51
CA LYS A 13 -22.46 27.37 -12.09
C LYS A 13 -23.38 26.95 -13.23
N ALA A 14 -23.09 27.37 -14.47
CA ALA A 14 -23.90 26.99 -15.63
C ALA A 14 -23.43 25.68 -16.30
N ARG A 15 -22.23 25.19 -15.96
CA ARG A 15 -21.65 23.96 -16.54
C ARG A 15 -21.60 22.77 -15.60
N LEU A 16 -21.89 22.96 -14.31
CA LEU A 16 -22.20 21.85 -13.41
C LEU A 16 -23.71 21.62 -13.46
N GLY A 17 -24.14 20.70 -14.32
CA GLY A 17 -25.53 20.26 -14.37
C GLY A 17 -26.03 19.88 -12.97
N LYS A 18 -27.29 20.23 -12.68
CA LYS A 18 -28.03 19.84 -11.48
C LYS A 18 -27.93 18.33 -11.27
N THR A 19 -26.98 17.88 -10.46
CA THR A 19 -27.12 16.61 -9.73
C THR A 19 -27.91 16.95 -8.48
N ALA A 20 -29.18 16.53 -8.44
CA ALA A 20 -30.03 16.67 -7.28
C ALA A 20 -29.46 15.81 -6.13
N ILE A 21 -28.59 16.40 -5.31
CA ILE A 21 -28.25 15.88 -3.98
C ILE A 21 -29.26 16.51 -3.02
N GLY A 22 -30.48 15.98 -3.06
CA GLY A 22 -31.49 16.16 -2.04
C GLY A 22 -31.60 14.87 -1.24
N GLY A 23 -30.64 14.65 -0.33
CA GLY A 23 -30.72 13.58 0.66
C GLY A 23 -31.13 14.18 2.00
N ALA A 24 -32.27 13.75 2.54
CA ALA A 24 -32.76 14.12 3.85
C ALA A 24 -31.72 13.81 4.95
N PRO A 25 -31.70 14.57 6.07
CA PRO A 25 -30.80 14.29 7.18
C PRO A 25 -31.22 12.95 7.81
N GLY A 26 -30.34 11.93 7.70
CA GLY A 26 -30.59 10.61 8.30
C GLY A 26 -30.29 9.39 7.43
N ALA A 27 -29.81 9.55 6.19
CA ALA A 27 -29.47 8.40 5.35
C ALA A 27 -28.18 7.70 5.83
N ALA A 28 -28.32 6.51 6.43
CA ALA A 28 -27.22 5.62 6.76
C ALA A 28 -26.53 5.11 5.49
N VAL A 29 -25.20 5.23 5.45
CA VAL A 29 -24.35 4.67 4.40
C VAL A 29 -24.37 3.13 4.52
N PRO A 30 -24.63 2.36 3.45
CA PRO A 30 -24.62 0.91 3.54
C PRO A 30 -23.18 0.40 3.72
N LEU A 31 -22.95 -0.34 4.80
CA LEU A 31 -21.70 -1.08 5.04
C LEU A 31 -21.65 -2.33 4.14
N PRO A 32 -20.46 -2.76 3.65
CA PRO A 32 -20.31 -3.99 2.89
C PRO A 32 -20.61 -5.23 3.76
N VAL A 33 -21.41 -6.15 3.23
CA VAL A 33 -21.70 -7.45 3.84
C VAL A 33 -20.52 -8.41 3.58
N PRO A 34 -19.94 -9.06 4.61
CA PRO A 34 -18.97 -10.14 4.40
C PRO A 34 -19.64 -11.35 3.73
N GLY A 35 -19.07 -11.82 2.61
CA GLY A 35 -19.50 -13.05 1.95
C GLY A 35 -19.14 -14.31 2.76
N PRO A 36 -19.81 -15.45 2.51
CA PRO A 36 -19.60 -16.68 3.26
C PRO A 36 -18.23 -17.30 2.97
N GLN A 37 -17.46 -17.58 4.03
CA GLN A 37 -16.28 -18.44 3.97
C GLN A 37 -16.68 -19.91 3.74
N PRO A 38 -15.98 -20.64 2.85
CA PRO A 38 -16.20 -22.08 2.67
C PRO A 38 -15.41 -22.88 3.70
N GLY A 39 -16.11 -23.74 4.46
CA GLY A 39 -15.50 -24.90 5.14
C GLY A 39 -15.78 -25.01 6.63
N SER A 40 -16.89 -25.65 6.99
CA SER A 40 -17.06 -26.24 8.32
C SER A 40 -17.90 -27.52 8.17
N GLY A 41 -17.22 -28.64 7.95
CA GLY A 41 -17.79 -29.97 8.14
C GLY A 41 -17.94 -30.31 9.63
N PRO A 42 -18.74 -31.34 9.97
CA PRO A 42 -19.01 -31.72 11.34
C PRO A 42 -17.79 -32.35 12.04
N PRO A 43 -17.70 -32.27 13.39
CA PRO A 43 -16.57 -32.82 14.14
C PRO A 43 -16.63 -34.36 14.22
N PRO A 44 -15.49 -35.08 14.20
CA PRO A 44 -15.47 -36.51 14.49
C PRO A 44 -15.38 -36.80 15.99
N ASP A 45 -16.03 -37.90 16.37
CA ASP A 45 -16.11 -38.48 17.72
C ASP A 45 -14.75 -38.77 18.36
N MET A 46 -14.69 -38.50 19.67
CA MET A 46 -13.61 -38.95 20.55
C MET A 46 -13.85 -40.39 21.00
N ASN A 47 -12.87 -41.28 20.80
CA ASN A 47 -12.75 -42.51 21.59
C ASN A 47 -11.30 -42.72 22.01
N ALA A 48 -11.10 -43.15 23.26
CA ALA A 48 -9.86 -43.05 24.01
C ALA A 48 -8.98 -44.32 24.00
N GLY A 49 -7.67 -44.12 23.80
CA GLY A 49 -6.54 -44.87 24.39
C GLY A 49 -5.94 -46.05 23.60
N PRO A 50 -4.72 -46.55 23.94
CA PRO A 50 -3.56 -45.90 24.57
C PRO A 50 -2.22 -46.08 23.79
N ILE A 51 -1.26 -45.17 24.08
CA ILE A 51 0.22 -45.23 24.05
C ILE A 51 0.92 -46.17 23.03
N GLY A 52 1.73 -45.57 22.14
CA GLY A 52 2.83 -46.24 21.44
C GLY A 52 3.78 -45.27 20.71
N VAL A 53 5.02 -45.16 21.17
CA VAL A 53 6.15 -44.48 20.49
C VAL A 53 6.67 -45.41 19.37
N PRO A 54 7.17 -44.91 18.22
CA PRO A 54 8.63 -44.83 18.07
C PRO A 54 9.20 -43.70 17.16
N SER A 55 10.52 -43.58 17.29
CA SER A 55 11.63 -42.79 16.69
C SER A 55 11.70 -42.54 15.15
N PRO A 56 12.67 -41.71 14.66
CA PRO A 56 12.57 -40.90 13.44
C PRO A 56 13.25 -41.51 12.20
N HIS A 57 12.85 -41.05 11.01
CA HIS A 57 13.51 -41.37 9.74
C HIS A 57 13.94 -40.13 8.93
N PRO A 58 14.98 -40.25 8.08
CA PRO A 58 15.84 -39.16 7.64
C PRO A 58 15.54 -38.64 6.23
N SER A 59 16.27 -37.59 5.87
CA SER A 59 16.33 -36.85 4.61
C SER A 59 16.36 -37.69 3.32
N ALA A 60 15.64 -37.22 2.29
CA ALA A 60 16.06 -37.39 0.89
C ALA A 60 15.37 -36.36 -0.03
N ARG A 61 16.19 -35.48 -0.65
CA ARG A 61 15.84 -34.70 -1.84
C ARG A 61 15.95 -35.58 -3.09
N PRO A 62 15.07 -35.45 -4.09
CA PRO A 62 15.35 -35.92 -5.45
C PRO A 62 16.06 -34.84 -6.31
N PRO A 63 16.88 -35.25 -7.30
CA PRO A 63 17.72 -34.36 -8.11
C PRO A 63 17.00 -33.78 -9.34
N MET A 64 17.51 -32.65 -9.84
CA MET A 64 17.14 -32.05 -11.13
C MET A 64 17.74 -32.83 -12.31
N PRO A 65 17.04 -32.95 -13.44
CA PRO A 65 17.66 -33.21 -14.73
C PRO A 65 17.90 -31.92 -15.53
N SER A 66 19.13 -31.79 -16.03
CA SER A 66 19.60 -30.80 -16.99
C SER A 66 19.71 -31.47 -18.37
N VAL A 67 18.92 -31.04 -19.36
CA VAL A 67 19.13 -31.25 -20.83
C VAL A 67 18.30 -30.14 -21.51
N GLY A 68 18.84 -29.23 -22.31
CA GLY A 68 19.34 -29.45 -23.68
C GLY A 68 18.25 -29.06 -24.69
N GLY A 69 18.57 -28.15 -25.61
CA GLY A 69 17.62 -27.38 -26.42
C GLY A 69 16.75 -28.17 -27.40
N ILE A 70 15.57 -27.62 -27.68
CA ILE A 70 14.67 -28.03 -28.77
C ILE A 70 14.06 -26.75 -29.38
N ALA A 71 14.12 -26.67 -30.70
CA ALA A 71 13.64 -25.58 -31.54
C ALA A 71 12.13 -25.29 -31.38
N PRO A 72 11.65 -24.07 -31.70
CA PRO A 72 10.24 -23.73 -31.63
C PRO A 72 9.42 -24.46 -32.72
N PRO A 73 8.20 -24.94 -32.40
CA PRO A 73 7.37 -25.68 -33.35
C PRO A 73 6.80 -24.76 -34.44
N PRO A 74 6.76 -25.21 -35.71
CA PRO A 74 6.15 -24.46 -36.81
C PRO A 74 4.64 -24.71 -36.90
N GLY A 75 3.88 -23.63 -37.05
CA GLY A 75 2.56 -23.60 -37.69
C GLY A 75 1.34 -23.86 -36.79
N ILE A 76 0.65 -22.78 -36.39
CA ILE A 76 -0.79 -22.82 -36.07
C ILE A 76 -1.48 -21.58 -36.67
N SER A 77 -2.58 -21.88 -37.37
CA SER A 77 -3.48 -21.07 -38.20
C SER A 77 -4.18 -19.87 -37.51
N PRO A 78 -4.88 -19.01 -38.30
CA PRO A 78 -5.32 -17.66 -37.92
C PRO A 78 -6.72 -17.64 -37.28
N GLY A 79 -6.98 -16.66 -36.42
CA GLY A 79 -8.38 -16.28 -36.08
C GLY A 79 -8.75 -16.12 -34.61
N ILE A 80 -7.88 -15.53 -33.77
CA ILE A 80 -8.28 -15.08 -32.43
C ILE A 80 -8.11 -13.55 -32.36
N PRO A 81 -9.18 -12.77 -32.12
CA PRO A 81 -9.07 -11.31 -31.99
C PRO A 81 -8.31 -10.96 -30.71
N LEU A 82 -7.26 -10.15 -30.86
CA LEU A 82 -6.41 -9.65 -29.77
C LEU A 82 -7.20 -8.76 -28.80
N PRO A 83 -6.87 -8.76 -27.49
CA PRO A 83 -7.44 -7.83 -26.52
C PRO A 83 -7.04 -6.38 -26.83
N PRO A 84 -7.91 -5.37 -26.57
CA PRO A 84 -7.74 -3.98 -26.99
C PRO A 84 -6.62 -3.19 -26.27
N PHE A 85 -5.69 -3.86 -25.59
CA PHE A 85 -4.56 -3.25 -24.89
C PHE A 85 -3.21 -3.93 -25.20
N ALA A 86 -3.07 -4.52 -26.39
CA ALA A 86 -1.75 -4.91 -26.87
C ALA A 86 -0.93 -3.65 -27.26
N PRO A 87 0.32 -3.51 -26.78
CA PRO A 87 1.16 -2.37 -27.15
C PRO A 87 1.49 -2.41 -28.65
N ALA A 88 1.19 -1.32 -29.35
CA ALA A 88 1.52 -1.16 -30.76
C ALA A 88 3.04 -1.28 -30.97
N PRO A 89 3.51 -1.99 -32.01
CA PRO A 89 4.93 -2.05 -32.34
C PRO A 89 5.43 -0.64 -32.71
N ARG A 90 6.48 -0.19 -32.02
CA ARG A 90 7.15 1.09 -32.31
C ARG A 90 7.86 1.01 -33.67
N PRO A 91 7.79 2.07 -34.49
CA PRO A 91 8.54 2.13 -35.74
C PRO A 91 10.05 2.11 -35.47
N VAL A 92 10.76 1.26 -36.21
CA VAL A 92 12.22 1.20 -36.23
C VAL A 92 12.74 2.50 -36.83
N ILE A 93 13.45 3.29 -36.04
CA ILE A 93 14.16 4.48 -36.52
C ILE A 93 15.33 3.98 -37.37
N GLN A 94 15.22 4.12 -38.70
CA GLN A 94 16.33 3.96 -39.61
C GLN A 94 17.30 5.12 -39.39
N THR A 95 18.47 4.85 -38.82
CA THR A 95 19.59 5.79 -38.84
C THR A 95 20.02 6.03 -40.29
N PRO A 96 20.05 7.28 -40.77
CA PRO A 96 20.56 7.57 -42.11
C PRO A 96 22.06 7.25 -42.20
N PRO A 97 22.55 6.75 -43.35
CA PRO A 97 23.97 6.47 -43.53
C PRO A 97 24.79 7.76 -43.45
N PRO A 98 26.00 7.72 -42.86
CA PRO A 98 26.86 8.89 -42.81
C PRO A 98 27.24 9.33 -44.22
N LYS A 99 26.99 10.61 -44.50
CA LYS A 99 27.36 11.31 -45.74
C LYS A 99 28.90 11.38 -45.82
N PRO A 100 29.51 11.08 -46.98
CA PRO A 100 30.95 11.13 -47.14
C PRO A 100 31.43 12.58 -47.16
N THR A 101 32.24 12.97 -46.18
CA THR A 101 32.88 14.28 -46.15
C THR A 101 34.22 14.21 -46.88
N ALA A 102 34.21 14.84 -48.06
CA ALA A 102 35.28 15.58 -48.73
C ALA A 102 36.72 15.04 -48.70
N ALA A 103 37.16 14.60 -49.88
CA ALA A 103 38.47 14.89 -50.49
C ALA A 103 39.72 14.59 -49.65
N ALA A 104 40.17 13.34 -49.70
CA ALA A 104 41.59 13.03 -49.59
C ALA A 104 42.31 13.71 -50.77
N GLN A 105 42.93 14.86 -50.54
CA GLN A 105 43.87 15.45 -51.47
C GLN A 105 45.11 14.56 -51.50
N THR A 106 45.22 13.76 -52.56
CA THR A 106 46.39 12.99 -52.91
C THR A 106 47.51 13.95 -53.31
N ILE A 107 48.38 14.29 -52.36
CA ILE A 107 49.70 14.79 -52.68
C ILE A 107 50.53 13.57 -53.10
N LYS A 108 50.72 13.40 -54.41
CA LYS A 108 51.75 12.50 -54.96
C LYS A 108 53.11 13.08 -54.58
N VAL A 109 53.70 12.58 -53.51
CA VAL A 109 55.14 12.68 -53.30
C VAL A 109 55.74 11.38 -53.82
N GLU A 110 56.45 11.47 -54.94
CA GLU A 110 57.30 10.38 -55.41
C GLU A 110 58.43 10.22 -54.38
N VAL A 111 58.24 9.25 -53.49
CA VAL A 111 59.28 8.84 -52.54
C VAL A 111 60.25 7.97 -53.33
N GLY A 112 61.44 8.50 -53.61
CA GLY A 112 62.54 7.75 -54.19
C GLY A 112 62.88 6.52 -53.34
N GLU A 113 63.27 5.45 -54.02
CA GLU A 113 63.51 4.09 -53.51
C GLU A 113 64.53 4.01 -52.36
N GLU A 114 65.28 5.09 -52.08
CA GLU A 114 66.25 5.18 -50.98
C GLU A 114 65.63 5.49 -49.60
N VAL A 115 64.38 5.96 -49.50
CA VAL A 115 63.74 6.30 -48.19
C VAL A 115 62.93 5.12 -47.59
N GLU A 116 62.58 4.10 -48.39
CA GLU A 116 61.84 2.92 -47.92
C GLU A 116 62.67 1.99 -47.04
N GLN A 117 63.99 1.89 -47.28
CA GLN A 117 64.86 1.04 -46.45
C GLN A 117 65.14 1.65 -45.07
N GLU A 118 65.25 2.97 -44.98
CA GLU A 118 65.40 3.64 -43.68
C GLU A 118 64.09 3.68 -42.88
N ARG A 119 62.93 3.86 -43.55
CA ARG A 119 61.62 3.72 -42.88
C ARG A 119 61.34 2.31 -42.40
N ARG A 120 61.78 1.24 -43.08
CA ARG A 120 61.60 -0.15 -42.61
C ARG A 120 62.46 -0.49 -41.39
N LYS A 121 63.63 0.16 -41.22
CA LYS A 121 64.48 -0.03 -40.03
C LYS A 121 64.05 0.87 -38.86
N ALA A 122 63.57 2.07 -39.13
CA ALA A 122 63.02 2.98 -38.11
C ALA A 122 61.62 2.53 -37.63
N SER A 123 60.73 2.07 -38.52
CA SER A 123 59.36 1.65 -38.16
C SER A 123 59.35 0.42 -37.25
N LYS A 124 60.31 -0.50 -37.39
CA LYS A 124 60.43 -1.65 -36.49
C LYS A 124 60.81 -1.24 -35.06
N LYS A 125 61.68 -0.23 -34.90
CA LYS A 125 62.03 0.29 -33.57
C LYS A 125 60.89 1.12 -32.98
N THR A 126 60.28 2.00 -33.77
CA THR A 126 59.14 2.82 -33.32
C THR A 126 57.89 1.98 -33.01
N ALA A 127 57.61 0.94 -33.80
CA ALA A 127 56.50 0.01 -33.52
C ALA A 127 56.75 -0.84 -32.26
N LEU A 128 58.00 -1.21 -31.98
CA LEU A 128 58.37 -1.91 -30.74
C LEU A 128 58.20 -0.98 -29.53
N TYR A 129 58.65 0.27 -29.60
CA TYR A 129 58.48 1.25 -28.53
C TYR A 129 57.02 1.67 -28.33
N ALA A 130 56.24 1.83 -29.41
CA ALA A 130 54.80 2.10 -29.34
C ALA A 130 54.02 0.90 -28.79
N GLY A 131 54.41 -0.34 -29.14
CA GLY A 131 53.85 -1.57 -28.58
C GLY A 131 54.14 -1.73 -27.09
N LEU A 132 55.39 -1.45 -26.66
CA LEU A 132 55.76 -1.45 -25.24
C LEU A 132 55.05 -0.34 -24.45
N ALA A 133 54.95 0.87 -25.01
CA ALA A 133 54.23 1.97 -24.40
C ALA A 133 52.71 1.70 -24.32
N ALA A 134 52.11 1.03 -25.31
CA ALA A 134 50.72 0.62 -25.27
C ALA A 134 50.46 -0.49 -24.23
N ILE A 135 51.37 -1.47 -24.09
CA ILE A 135 51.25 -2.54 -23.08
C ILE A 135 51.41 -1.97 -21.67
N VAL A 136 52.39 -1.09 -21.44
CA VAL A 136 52.59 -0.42 -20.15
C VAL A 136 51.44 0.57 -19.86
N GLY A 137 50.98 1.32 -20.87
CA GLY A 137 49.88 2.28 -20.73
C GLY A 137 48.52 1.62 -20.45
N ILE A 138 48.23 0.48 -21.09
CA ILE A 138 47.00 -0.30 -20.84
C ILE A 138 47.07 -1.00 -19.48
N GLY A 139 48.20 -1.62 -19.11
CA GLY A 139 48.38 -2.31 -17.83
C GLY A 139 48.34 -1.37 -16.62
N VAL A 140 48.96 -0.20 -16.72
CA VAL A 140 49.00 0.82 -15.66
C VAL A 140 47.71 1.66 -15.64
N GLY A 141 47.14 1.99 -16.81
CA GLY A 141 45.91 2.77 -16.93
C GLY A 141 44.67 2.05 -16.37
N PHE A 142 44.52 0.74 -16.62
CA PHE A 142 43.40 -0.04 -16.08
C PHE A 142 43.54 -0.31 -14.58
N ALA A 143 44.77 -0.55 -14.09
CA ALA A 143 45.02 -0.81 -12.67
C ALA A 143 44.91 0.46 -11.81
N ILE A 144 45.48 1.59 -12.25
CA ILE A 144 45.44 2.86 -11.52
C ILE A 144 44.07 3.54 -11.66
N GLY A 145 43.47 3.51 -12.85
CA GLY A 145 42.11 3.99 -13.06
C GLY A 145 41.10 3.24 -12.19
N GLY A 146 41.15 1.91 -12.19
CA GLY A 146 40.27 1.08 -11.39
C GLY A 146 40.50 1.16 -9.87
N ALA A 147 41.70 1.52 -9.42
CA ALA A 147 42.00 1.73 -7.99
C ALA A 147 41.55 3.12 -7.51
N LYS A 148 41.79 4.17 -8.29
CA LYS A 148 41.32 5.53 -7.99
C LYS A 148 39.79 5.60 -8.01
N GLU A 149 39.16 4.99 -9.02
CA GLU A 149 37.70 4.94 -9.12
C GLU A 149 37.07 4.10 -8.00
N ARG A 150 37.74 3.04 -7.53
CA ARG A 150 37.33 2.30 -6.32
C ARG A 150 37.50 3.14 -5.04
N GLY A 151 38.58 3.90 -4.93
CA GLY A 151 38.79 4.82 -3.81
C GLY A 151 37.75 5.94 -3.76
N ASP A 152 37.45 6.56 -4.89
CA ASP A 152 36.46 7.62 -5.02
C ASP A 152 35.04 7.10 -4.76
N ARG A 153 34.69 5.90 -5.28
CA ARG A 153 33.42 5.23 -4.96
C ARG A 153 33.31 4.86 -3.49
N GLY A 154 34.39 4.38 -2.87
CA GLY A 154 34.44 4.08 -1.45
C GLY A 154 34.18 5.32 -0.59
N LYS A 155 34.83 6.44 -0.92
CA LYS A 155 34.61 7.72 -0.24
C LYS A 155 33.17 8.22 -0.39
N LEU A 156 32.60 8.14 -1.60
CA LEU A 156 31.20 8.50 -1.84
C LEU A 156 30.21 7.60 -1.08
N ALA A 157 30.50 6.31 -0.93
CA ALA A 157 29.68 5.40 -0.13
C ALA A 157 29.75 5.72 1.38
N VAL A 158 30.93 6.09 1.89
CA VAL A 158 31.14 6.53 3.28
C VAL A 158 30.39 7.84 3.57
N ASP A 159 30.52 8.82 2.67
CA ASP A 159 29.82 10.11 2.78
C ASP A 159 28.30 9.93 2.61
N GLY A 160 27.88 9.05 1.69
CA GLY A 160 26.49 8.65 1.50
C GLY A 160 25.90 7.96 2.73
N ALA A 161 26.65 7.08 3.39
CA ALA A 161 26.25 6.45 4.65
C ALA A 161 26.07 7.49 5.76
N ALA A 162 26.96 8.48 5.86
CA ALA A 162 26.84 9.56 6.83
C ALA A 162 25.58 10.40 6.60
N ALA A 163 25.25 10.70 5.35
CA ALA A 163 24.03 11.43 4.99
C ALA A 163 22.77 10.60 5.27
N LEU A 164 22.75 9.31 4.89
CA LEU A 164 21.63 8.42 5.21
C LEU A 164 21.41 8.28 6.71
N ALA A 165 22.47 8.17 7.52
CA ALA A 165 22.33 8.09 8.97
C ALA A 165 21.64 9.33 9.57
N LYS A 166 21.84 10.52 9.00
CA LYS A 166 21.15 11.75 9.41
C LYS A 166 19.67 11.71 9.00
N ASP A 167 19.39 11.32 7.77
CA ASP A 167 18.03 11.26 7.25
C ASP A 167 17.18 10.22 8.00
N VAL A 168 17.74 9.04 8.29
CA VAL A 168 17.06 8.01 9.09
C VAL A 168 16.74 8.52 10.50
N LYS A 169 17.64 9.29 11.13
CA LYS A 169 17.36 9.90 12.45
C LYS A 169 16.25 10.95 12.39
N ALA A 170 16.28 11.81 11.39
CA ALA A 170 15.21 12.80 11.20
C ALA A 170 13.86 12.13 10.94
N ALA A 171 13.86 10.99 10.23
CA ALA A 171 12.68 10.16 10.05
C ALA A 171 12.17 9.58 11.37
N ASN A 172 13.07 9.01 12.19
CA ASN A 172 12.74 8.49 13.51
C ASN A 172 12.17 9.56 14.46
N GLU A 173 12.71 10.77 14.48
CA GLU A 173 12.16 11.88 15.26
C GLU A 173 10.70 12.16 14.88
N LYS A 174 10.38 12.15 13.58
CA LYS A 174 9.00 12.31 13.10
C LYS A 174 8.10 11.11 13.38
N MET A 175 8.65 9.90 13.44
CA MET A 175 7.93 8.71 13.87
C MET A 175 7.58 8.75 15.36
N VAL A 176 8.48 9.26 16.20
CA VAL A 176 8.20 9.47 17.64
C VAL A 176 7.12 10.52 17.82
N GLU A 177 7.21 11.65 17.09
CA GLU A 177 6.14 12.67 17.09
C GLU A 177 4.79 12.07 16.65
N LEU A 178 4.78 11.27 15.57
CA LEU A 178 3.57 10.57 15.12
C LEU A 178 2.98 9.68 16.22
N LYS A 179 3.81 8.88 16.88
CA LYS A 179 3.40 8.01 17.98
C LYS A 179 2.72 8.81 19.09
N GLU A 180 3.33 9.89 19.56
CA GLU A 180 2.78 10.72 20.63
C GLU A 180 1.40 11.29 20.27
N LYS A 181 1.20 11.70 19.00
CA LYS A 181 -0.11 12.17 18.52
C LYS A 181 -1.15 11.06 18.47
N LEU A 182 -0.77 9.87 18.03
CA LEU A 182 -1.66 8.70 18.02
C LEU A 182 -2.06 8.30 19.45
N ASP A 183 -1.15 8.42 20.42
CA ASP A 183 -1.41 8.13 21.84
C ASP A 183 -2.43 9.11 22.41
N ALA A 184 -2.21 10.40 22.20
CA ALA A 184 -3.14 11.44 22.62
C ALA A 184 -4.52 11.26 21.96
N GLY A 185 -4.54 10.92 20.67
CA GLY A 185 -5.75 10.60 19.90
C GLY A 185 -6.54 9.44 20.49
N ARG A 186 -5.85 8.34 20.81
CA ARG A 186 -6.45 7.16 21.41
C ARG A 186 -6.98 7.46 22.81
N THR A 187 -6.22 8.14 23.66
CA THR A 187 -6.67 8.54 25.01
C THR A 187 -7.90 9.45 24.94
N ALA A 188 -7.99 10.33 23.94
CA ALA A 188 -9.19 11.14 23.72
C ALA A 188 -10.41 10.25 23.40
N LEU A 189 -10.27 9.27 22.50
CA LEU A 189 -11.34 8.33 22.17
C LEU A 189 -11.79 7.48 23.38
N GLU A 190 -10.83 7.00 24.18
CA GLU A 190 -11.11 6.29 25.44
C GLU A 190 -11.87 7.18 26.44
N GLY A 191 -11.55 8.48 26.48
CA GLY A 191 -12.26 9.50 27.25
C GLY A 191 -13.56 9.99 26.63
N LYS A 192 -14.10 9.30 25.61
CA LYS A 192 -15.31 9.68 24.84
C LYS A 192 -15.25 11.10 24.25
N LYS A 193 -14.07 11.52 23.80
CA LYS A 193 -13.84 12.82 23.16
C LYS A 193 -13.27 12.61 21.76
N PHE A 194 -13.84 13.30 20.78
CA PHE A 194 -13.36 13.16 19.41
C PHE A 194 -12.05 13.94 19.23
N PRO A 195 -10.96 13.32 18.73
CA PRO A 195 -9.67 13.96 18.59
C PRO A 195 -9.64 14.89 17.37
N THR A 196 -10.36 16.02 17.45
CA THR A 196 -10.51 16.98 16.34
C THR A 196 -9.18 17.53 15.83
N GLN A 197 -8.20 17.72 16.71
CA GLN A 197 -6.86 18.21 16.33
C GLN A 197 -6.04 17.17 15.58
N LEU A 198 -6.27 15.88 15.80
CA LEU A 198 -5.45 14.80 15.27
C LEU A 198 -5.45 14.77 13.74
N VAL A 199 -6.56 15.12 13.08
CA VAL A 199 -6.63 15.20 11.62
C VAL A 199 -5.62 16.22 11.06
N ALA A 200 -5.51 17.38 11.71
CA ALA A 200 -4.56 18.42 11.31
C ALA A 200 -3.12 18.00 11.63
N GLU A 201 -2.90 17.41 12.81
CA GLU A 201 -1.59 16.94 13.24
C GLU A 201 -1.05 15.82 12.34
N LEU A 202 -1.87 14.80 12.01
CA LEU A 202 -1.50 13.74 11.06
C LEU A 202 -1.24 14.29 9.66
N GLY A 203 -1.93 15.37 9.27
CA GLY A 203 -1.69 16.06 8.01
C GLY A 203 -0.39 16.86 7.99
N GLY A 204 0.07 17.36 9.14
CA GLY A 204 1.32 18.09 9.30
C GLY A 204 2.55 17.20 9.45
N ILE A 205 2.37 15.95 9.90
CA ILE A 205 3.46 14.99 10.06
C ILE A 205 3.63 14.21 8.75
N ASN A 206 4.78 14.42 8.10
CA ASN A 206 5.27 13.56 7.03
C ASN A 206 6.63 13.02 7.46
N VAL A 207 6.80 11.69 7.46
CA VAL A 207 8.08 11.09 7.80
C VAL A 207 9.03 11.24 6.60
N PRO A 208 10.13 12.02 6.70
CA PRO A 208 10.92 12.45 5.55
C PRO A 208 11.97 11.40 5.12
N PHE A 209 11.50 10.21 4.74
CA PHE A 209 12.38 9.17 4.21
C PHE A 209 11.70 8.37 3.10
N ASP A 210 12.21 8.49 1.88
CA ASP A 210 11.74 7.79 0.70
C ASP A 210 12.89 7.46 -0.27
N ALA A 211 12.56 6.96 -1.46
CA ALA A 211 13.54 6.58 -2.47
C ALA A 211 14.44 7.75 -2.93
N THR A 212 13.97 9.00 -2.85
CA THR A 212 14.76 10.19 -3.23
C THR A 212 15.91 10.41 -2.26
N ASN A 213 15.77 9.99 -0.98
CA ASN A 213 16.86 10.01 -0.02
C ASN A 213 18.01 9.06 -0.40
N LEU A 214 17.82 8.15 -1.37
CA LEU A 214 18.87 7.22 -1.79
C LEU A 214 19.70 7.76 -2.97
N GLU A 215 19.20 8.78 -3.65
CA GLU A 215 19.81 9.34 -4.86
C GLU A 215 21.18 9.96 -4.55
N GLY A 216 22.16 9.66 -5.40
CA GLY A 216 23.52 10.20 -5.26
C GLY A 216 24.34 9.66 -4.08
N LYS A 217 23.78 8.82 -3.21
CA LYS A 217 24.45 8.33 -1.98
C LYS A 217 25.23 7.01 -2.16
N GLN A 218 25.39 6.55 -3.40
CA GLN A 218 26.14 5.32 -3.74
C GLN A 218 25.77 4.12 -2.84
N ILE A 219 24.47 3.89 -2.64
CA ILE A 219 23.98 2.80 -1.77
C ILE A 219 24.44 1.40 -2.20
N GLY A 220 24.80 1.23 -3.47
CA GLY A 220 25.39 -0.01 -4.00
C GLY A 220 26.81 -0.30 -3.49
N GLY A 221 27.48 0.69 -2.90
CA GLY A 221 28.75 0.52 -2.20
C GLY A 221 28.62 0.12 -0.72
N LEU A 222 27.40 0.10 -0.17
CA LEU A 222 27.16 -0.33 1.20
C LEU A 222 27.26 -1.86 1.32
N PRO A 223 27.59 -2.40 2.51
CA PRO A 223 27.49 -3.82 2.76
C PRO A 223 26.09 -4.34 2.42
N GLY A 224 26.01 -5.48 1.75
CA GLY A 224 24.73 -6.00 1.23
C GLY A 224 23.64 -6.21 2.30
N ARG A 225 24.00 -6.36 3.59
CA ARG A 225 23.04 -6.34 4.70
C ARG A 225 22.46 -4.93 4.93
N VAL A 226 23.31 -3.92 5.08
CA VAL A 226 22.90 -2.53 5.31
C VAL A 226 22.09 -2.00 4.14
N MET A 227 22.51 -2.29 2.89
CA MET A 227 21.75 -1.92 1.70
C MET A 227 20.32 -2.48 1.73
N ARG A 228 20.16 -3.77 2.10
CA ARG A 228 18.84 -4.39 2.24
C ARG A 228 18.00 -3.74 3.35
N GLN A 229 18.62 -3.41 4.49
CA GLN A 229 17.95 -2.69 5.57
C GLN A 229 17.50 -1.30 5.13
N VAL A 230 18.33 -0.54 4.40
CA VAL A 230 17.96 0.78 3.85
C VAL A 230 16.74 0.66 2.94
N LEU A 231 16.72 -0.32 2.03
CA LEU A 231 15.59 -0.51 1.11
C LEU A 231 14.32 -0.93 1.85
N ALA A 232 14.42 -1.87 2.80
CA ALA A 232 13.29 -2.31 3.61
C ALA A 232 12.72 -1.17 4.45
N TYR A 233 13.59 -0.38 5.10
CA TYR A 233 13.21 0.80 5.85
C TYR A 233 12.52 1.83 4.96
N THR A 234 13.05 2.07 3.74
CA THR A 234 12.43 2.97 2.76
C THR A 234 10.99 2.57 2.45
N THR A 235 10.73 1.28 2.16
CA THR A 235 9.39 0.78 1.90
C THR A 235 8.49 0.92 3.12
N ALA A 236 8.99 0.56 4.31
CA ALA A 236 8.24 0.64 5.55
C ALA A 236 7.83 2.08 5.90
N VAL A 237 8.71 3.07 5.72
CA VAL A 237 8.36 4.49 5.92
C VAL A 237 7.30 4.96 4.92
N GLN A 238 7.41 4.56 3.66
CA GLN A 238 6.40 4.92 2.65
C GLN A 238 5.03 4.32 3.00
N ASP A 239 4.97 3.06 3.43
CA ASP A 239 3.73 2.40 3.80
C ASP A 239 3.16 2.96 5.12
N LEU A 240 4.02 3.36 6.06
CA LEU A 240 3.62 4.11 7.25
C LEU A 240 2.94 5.43 6.86
N ASN A 241 3.55 6.22 5.97
CA ASN A 241 2.96 7.49 5.52
C ASN A 241 1.59 7.28 4.84
N LYS A 242 1.44 6.25 3.99
CA LYS A 242 0.15 5.90 3.36
C LYS A 242 -0.90 5.50 4.39
N THR A 243 -0.53 4.67 5.37
CA THR A 243 -1.44 4.20 6.40
C THR A 243 -1.89 5.34 7.31
N LYS A 244 -0.96 6.24 7.66
CA LYS A 244 -1.24 7.49 8.37
C LYS A 244 -2.22 8.38 7.59
N ASP A 245 -2.02 8.55 6.28
CA ASP A 245 -2.94 9.33 5.45
C ASP A 245 -4.33 8.67 5.33
N SER A 246 -4.39 7.34 5.27
CA SER A 246 -5.64 6.59 5.33
C SER A 246 -6.38 6.84 6.65
N LEU A 247 -5.68 6.74 7.80
CA LEU A 247 -6.25 7.04 9.11
C LEU A 247 -6.79 8.47 9.18
N LYS A 248 -6.04 9.46 8.68
CA LYS A 248 -6.48 10.86 8.60
C LYS A 248 -7.80 10.99 7.83
N ASN A 249 -7.93 10.31 6.69
CA ASN A 249 -9.14 10.35 5.88
C ASN A 249 -10.33 9.72 6.60
N VAL A 250 -10.12 8.57 7.26
CA VAL A 250 -11.16 7.90 8.05
C VAL A 250 -11.60 8.78 9.23
N LEU A 251 -10.64 9.36 9.98
CA LEU A 251 -10.92 10.29 11.08
C LEU A 251 -11.76 11.47 10.61
N SER A 252 -11.41 12.08 9.47
CA SER A 252 -12.13 13.24 8.92
C SER A 252 -13.60 12.93 8.64
N ALA A 253 -13.92 11.70 8.22
CA ALA A 253 -15.29 11.26 7.94
C ALA A 253 -16.03 10.72 9.18
N ALA A 254 -15.30 10.39 10.25
CA ALA A 254 -15.84 9.64 11.38
C ALA A 254 -16.40 10.50 12.52
N GLN A 255 -16.17 11.82 12.53
CA GLN A 255 -16.59 12.69 13.65
C GLN A 255 -18.09 12.56 13.97
N ALA A 256 -18.97 12.83 13.01
CA ALA A 256 -20.41 12.80 13.24
C ALA A 256 -20.93 11.39 13.64
N PRO A 257 -20.51 10.30 12.98
CA PRO A 257 -20.83 8.94 13.43
C PRO A 257 -20.38 8.64 14.87
N VAL A 258 -19.16 9.04 15.25
CA VAL A 258 -18.62 8.78 16.59
C VAL A 258 -19.34 9.59 17.67
N GLU A 259 -19.61 10.87 17.41
CA GLU A 259 -20.41 11.68 18.34
C GLU A 259 -21.83 11.14 18.48
N LYS A 260 -22.40 10.58 17.40
CA LYS A 260 -23.68 9.89 17.44
C LYS A 260 -23.61 8.63 18.30
N SER A 261 -22.58 7.79 18.18
CA SER A 261 -22.49 6.55 18.96
C SER A 261 -22.35 6.81 20.47
N TRP A 262 -21.63 7.86 20.89
CA TRP A 262 -21.56 8.22 22.30
C TRP A 262 -22.90 8.70 22.86
N LYS A 263 -23.66 9.49 22.08
CA LYS A 263 -25.02 9.87 22.44
C LYS A 263 -25.94 8.65 22.55
N GLU A 264 -25.86 7.73 21.59
CA GLU A 264 -26.63 6.48 21.63
C GLU A 264 -26.18 5.52 22.74
N GLN A 265 -24.95 5.66 23.26
CA GLN A 265 -24.50 4.89 24.42
C GLN A 265 -25.08 5.43 25.73
N GLU A 266 -25.23 6.74 25.85
CA GLU A 266 -25.88 7.39 27.00
C GLU A 266 -27.41 7.23 26.95
N GLU A 267 -27.97 7.39 25.76
CA GLU A 267 -29.40 7.25 25.47
C GLU A 267 -29.60 6.14 24.41
N PRO A 268 -29.66 4.86 24.84
CA PRO A 268 -29.81 3.75 23.91
C PRO A 268 -31.08 3.87 23.10
N VAL A 269 -30.95 3.66 21.79
CA VAL A 269 -32.05 3.67 20.83
C VAL A 269 -32.12 2.37 20.06
N VAL A 270 -33.35 1.91 19.80
CA VAL A 270 -33.62 0.73 18.98
C VAL A 270 -33.42 1.11 17.52
N ASN A 271 -32.21 0.86 17.02
CA ASN A 271 -31.82 1.11 15.63
C ASN A 271 -32.29 0.00 14.66
N PHE A 272 -32.52 -1.20 15.16
CA PHE A 272 -32.85 -2.37 14.34
C PHE A 272 -34.03 -3.15 14.91
N SER A 273 -34.73 -3.85 14.03
CA SER A 273 -35.74 -4.82 14.38
C SER A 273 -35.56 -6.10 13.57
N VAL A 274 -35.97 -7.24 14.11
CA VAL A 274 -36.11 -8.48 13.34
C VAL A 274 -37.52 -8.53 12.77
N VAL A 275 -37.65 -8.60 11.45
CA VAL A 275 -38.92 -8.90 10.80
C VAL A 275 -38.99 -10.36 10.41
N PHE A 276 -40.18 -10.92 10.50
CA PHE A 276 -40.43 -12.30 10.12
C PHE A 276 -41.25 -12.35 8.83
N ARG A 277 -40.88 -13.27 7.94
CA ARG A 277 -41.61 -13.52 6.69
C ARG A 277 -41.75 -15.01 6.46
N ARG A 278 -42.86 -15.43 5.86
CA ARG A 278 -42.97 -16.77 5.29
C ARG A 278 -42.23 -16.86 3.96
N ASP A 279 -41.51 -17.95 3.77
CA ASP A 279 -40.86 -18.36 2.54
C ASP A 279 -41.19 -19.85 2.32
N GLY A 280 -42.30 -20.09 1.62
CA GLY A 280 -42.94 -21.41 1.58
C GLY A 280 -43.38 -21.85 2.98
N ASP A 281 -42.95 -23.06 3.38
CA ASP A 281 -43.24 -23.66 4.69
C ASP A 281 -42.31 -23.16 5.82
N LYS A 282 -41.30 -22.35 5.49
CA LYS A 282 -40.31 -21.85 6.45
C LYS A 282 -40.60 -20.40 6.82
N THR A 283 -40.26 -20.04 8.06
CA THR A 283 -40.25 -18.64 8.50
C THR A 283 -38.81 -18.15 8.51
N LEU A 284 -38.55 -17.06 7.79
CA LEU A 284 -37.26 -16.39 7.76
C LEU A 284 -37.31 -15.16 8.69
N ALA A 285 -36.28 -15.02 9.51
CA ALA A 285 -36.02 -13.83 10.30
C ALA A 285 -34.98 -12.96 9.57
N GLU A 286 -35.27 -11.67 9.42
CA GLU A 286 -34.42 -10.70 8.73
C GLU A 286 -34.17 -9.52 9.66
N LEU A 287 -32.91 -9.21 9.95
CA LEU A 287 -32.53 -8.00 10.67
C LEU A 287 -32.65 -6.80 9.74
N VAL A 288 -33.46 -5.81 10.11
CA VAL A 288 -33.76 -4.64 9.29
C VAL A 288 -33.59 -3.36 10.11
N PRO A 289 -33.02 -2.28 9.53
CA PRO A 289 -32.91 -1.00 10.21
C PRO A 289 -34.29 -0.34 10.36
N ASN A 290 -34.51 0.29 11.50
CA ASN A 290 -35.67 1.14 11.74
C ASN A 290 -35.45 2.48 11.04
N LYS A 291 -36.45 2.96 10.30
CA LYS A 291 -36.37 4.27 9.62
C LYS A 291 -36.23 5.41 10.64
N ALA A 292 -36.97 5.31 11.74
CA ALA A 292 -36.90 6.22 12.87
C ALA A 292 -36.55 5.41 14.13
N PRO A 293 -35.30 5.45 14.59
CA PRO A 293 -34.91 4.86 15.87
C PRO A 293 -35.73 5.47 17.01
N PHE A 294 -36.05 4.67 18.03
CA PHE A 294 -36.84 5.07 19.19
C PHE A 294 -36.14 4.66 20.49
N PRO A 295 -36.40 5.35 21.63
CA PRO A 295 -35.66 5.13 22.86
C PRO A 295 -35.87 3.71 23.41
N PHE A 296 -34.77 3.09 23.84
CA PHE A 296 -34.76 1.82 24.55
C PHE A 296 -35.19 2.02 26.01
N GLY A 297 -35.84 1.02 26.61
CA GLY A 297 -36.32 1.08 27.99
C GLY A 297 -37.53 1.99 28.26
N LYS A 298 -38.11 2.62 27.23
CA LYS A 298 -39.37 3.39 27.30
C LYS A 298 -40.49 2.66 26.56
N ASP A 299 -41.71 3.21 26.58
CA ASP A 299 -42.83 2.68 25.80
C ASP A 299 -42.50 2.61 24.30
N TRP A 300 -42.30 1.39 23.79
CA TRP A 300 -42.04 1.20 22.36
C TRP A 300 -43.31 1.38 21.53
N PRO A 301 -43.19 1.93 20.31
CA PRO A 301 -44.34 2.16 19.44
C PRO A 301 -45.01 0.84 19.05
N ALA A 302 -46.34 0.85 18.96
CA ALA A 302 -47.12 -0.31 18.52
C ALA A 302 -46.92 -0.61 17.02
N LYS A 303 -46.60 0.42 16.22
CA LYS A 303 -46.27 0.32 14.81
C LYS A 303 -45.14 1.28 14.46
N TYR A 304 -44.25 0.87 13.58
CA TYR A 304 -43.12 1.69 13.15
C TYR A 304 -42.62 1.27 11.77
N THR A 305 -41.91 2.17 11.10
CA THR A 305 -41.40 1.93 9.75
C THR A 305 -40.01 1.29 9.81
N VAL A 306 -39.86 0.16 9.11
CA VAL A 306 -38.59 -0.52 8.88
C VAL A 306 -38.17 -0.39 7.42
N THR A 307 -36.88 -0.38 7.16
CA THR A 307 -36.34 -0.35 5.79
C THR A 307 -35.86 -1.74 5.43
N ARG A 308 -36.50 -2.38 4.44
CA ARG A 308 -36.19 -3.74 3.97
C ARG A 308 -35.52 -3.69 2.62
N LEU A 309 -34.67 -4.67 2.30
CA LEU A 309 -34.12 -4.80 0.95
C LEU A 309 -35.00 -5.75 0.13
N GLU A 310 -35.67 -5.22 -0.89
CA GLU A 310 -36.56 -5.99 -1.76
C GLU A 310 -35.94 -6.23 -3.12
N ARG A 311 -36.07 -7.45 -3.61
CA ARG A 311 -35.59 -7.83 -4.95
C ARG A 311 -36.56 -7.27 -5.98
N THR A 312 -36.08 -6.31 -6.75
CA THR A 312 -36.78 -5.76 -7.93
C THR A 312 -36.15 -6.33 -9.20
N GLN A 313 -36.80 -6.13 -10.36
CA GLN A 313 -36.24 -6.51 -11.67
C GLN A 313 -34.90 -5.81 -11.98
N GLN A 314 -34.54 -4.76 -11.23
CA GLN A 314 -33.32 -3.96 -11.38
C GLN A 314 -32.30 -4.21 -10.25
N GLY A 315 -32.50 -5.23 -9.41
CA GLY A 315 -31.64 -5.55 -8.26
C GLY A 315 -32.31 -5.34 -6.90
N LEU A 316 -31.55 -5.45 -5.81
CA LEU A 316 -32.06 -5.17 -4.45
C LEU A 316 -32.22 -3.66 -4.26
N LYS A 317 -33.40 -3.22 -3.80
CA LYS A 317 -33.68 -1.82 -3.46
C LYS A 317 -34.25 -1.70 -2.05
N PRO A 318 -33.88 -0.65 -1.30
CA PRO A 318 -34.50 -0.37 -0.01
C PRO A 318 -35.97 0.02 -0.21
N ALA A 319 -36.87 -0.62 0.52
CA ALA A 319 -38.30 -0.35 0.59
C ALA A 319 -38.69 -0.11 2.04
N GLU A 320 -39.43 0.98 2.27
CA GLU A 320 -39.95 1.31 3.59
C GLU A 320 -41.28 0.60 3.82
N LYS A 321 -41.39 -0.13 4.92
CA LYS A 321 -42.61 -0.86 5.28
C LYS A 321 -43.00 -0.57 6.72
N GLU A 322 -44.28 -0.32 6.94
CA GLU A 322 -44.84 -0.27 8.29
C GLU A 322 -44.91 -1.70 8.85
N ALA A 323 -44.39 -1.89 10.05
CA ALA A 323 -44.45 -3.15 10.77
C ALA A 323 -45.14 -2.94 12.12
N ALA A 324 -45.98 -3.92 12.49
CA ALA A 324 -46.57 -3.99 13.81
C ALA A 324 -45.57 -4.61 14.80
N ARG A 325 -45.43 -4.02 15.99
CA ARG A 325 -44.58 -4.57 17.04
C ARG A 325 -45.15 -5.91 17.52
N TRP A 326 -44.36 -6.96 17.41
CA TRP A 326 -44.70 -8.24 18.01
C TRP A 326 -44.59 -8.15 19.55
N THR A 327 -45.61 -8.65 20.26
CA THR A 327 -45.68 -8.56 21.73
C THR A 327 -45.83 -9.92 22.40
N LYS A 328 -46.57 -10.86 21.79
CA LYS A 328 -46.76 -12.24 22.25
C LYS A 328 -47.47 -13.08 21.18
N GLY A 329 -47.39 -14.39 21.31
CA GLY A 329 -48.12 -15.36 20.48
C GLY A 329 -47.41 -15.71 19.16
N ASP A 330 -48.08 -16.51 18.34
CA ASP A 330 -47.49 -17.01 17.10
C ASP A 330 -47.33 -15.90 16.05
N ILE A 331 -46.24 -15.99 15.27
CA ILE A 331 -45.98 -15.10 14.15
C ILE A 331 -46.85 -15.56 12.97
N VAL A 332 -48.06 -14.99 12.90
CA VAL A 332 -49.03 -15.29 11.85
C VAL A 332 -48.74 -14.41 10.63
N GLY A 333 -48.49 -15.04 9.47
CA GLY A 333 -47.99 -14.40 8.24
C GLY A 333 -48.96 -13.50 7.47
N GLY A 334 -49.84 -12.76 8.16
CA GLY A 334 -50.73 -11.76 7.58
C GLY A 334 -50.08 -10.38 7.49
N ASP A 335 -49.84 -9.75 8.64
CA ASP A 335 -49.21 -8.43 8.73
C ASP A 335 -47.70 -8.55 8.99
N LEU A 336 -46.91 -7.59 8.50
CA LEU A 336 -45.48 -7.52 8.78
C LEU A 336 -45.28 -7.28 10.28
N GLN A 337 -44.79 -8.28 11.00
CA GLN A 337 -44.47 -8.19 12.41
C GLN A 337 -42.97 -7.97 12.62
N ALA A 338 -42.63 -7.07 13.53
CA ALA A 338 -41.25 -6.72 13.87
C ALA A 338 -41.01 -6.86 15.38
N LEU A 339 -39.86 -7.44 15.73
CA LEU A 339 -39.35 -7.52 17.09
C LEU A 339 -38.20 -6.51 17.24
N PRO A 340 -38.36 -5.46 18.07
CA PRO A 340 -37.27 -4.56 18.43
C PRO A 340 -36.06 -5.33 18.96
N VAL A 341 -34.86 -4.99 18.48
CA VAL A 341 -33.62 -5.64 18.91
C VAL A 341 -32.95 -4.79 19.98
N ASP A 342 -32.40 -5.46 21.01
CA ASP A 342 -31.60 -4.80 22.03
C ASP A 342 -30.42 -4.06 21.37
N PRO A 343 -30.28 -2.73 21.57
CA PRO A 343 -29.19 -1.94 21.00
C PRO A 343 -27.80 -2.51 21.28
N GLN A 344 -27.58 -3.11 22.46
CA GLN A 344 -26.29 -3.68 22.83
C GLN A 344 -25.93 -4.90 21.97
N SER A 345 -26.93 -5.69 21.57
CA SER A 345 -26.72 -6.89 20.73
C SER A 345 -26.37 -6.55 19.27
N VAL A 346 -26.67 -5.33 18.83
CA VAL A 346 -26.39 -4.83 17.47
C VAL A 346 -25.36 -3.71 17.43
N ALA A 347 -24.71 -3.40 18.56
CA ALA A 347 -23.67 -2.39 18.69
C ALA A 347 -22.61 -2.46 17.59
N GLY A 348 -22.16 -3.67 17.24
CA GLY A 348 -21.19 -3.93 16.17
C GLY A 348 -21.64 -3.58 14.74
N LEU A 349 -22.93 -3.29 14.54
CA LEU A 349 -23.53 -2.85 13.27
C LEU A 349 -23.85 -1.35 13.25
N THR A 350 -23.59 -0.65 14.37
CA THR A 350 -23.87 0.78 14.55
C THR A 350 -22.60 1.62 14.40
N SER A 351 -22.75 2.94 14.61
CA SER A 351 -21.63 3.87 14.63
C SER A 351 -20.62 3.59 15.76
N GLU A 352 -20.95 2.76 16.76
CA GLU A 352 -20.01 2.30 17.78
C GLU A 352 -18.85 1.48 17.19
N GLN A 353 -19.10 0.71 16.12
CA GLN A 353 -18.04 0.02 15.38
C GLN A 353 -17.00 0.99 14.82
N MET A 354 -17.38 2.23 14.51
CA MET A 354 -16.45 3.25 14.02
C MET A 354 -15.43 3.64 15.09
N VAL A 355 -15.85 3.75 16.36
CA VAL A 355 -14.94 4.06 17.48
C VAL A 355 -13.90 2.95 17.64
N PHE A 356 -14.34 1.69 17.62
CA PHE A 356 -13.45 0.54 17.69
C PHE A 356 -12.48 0.50 16.50
N ARG A 357 -12.97 0.70 15.26
CA ARG A 357 -12.13 0.72 14.07
C ARG A 357 -11.07 1.82 14.12
N LEU A 358 -11.42 3.02 14.60
CA LEU A 358 -10.47 4.12 14.77
C LEU A 358 -9.40 3.79 15.82
N ALA A 359 -9.82 3.30 16.99
CA ALA A 359 -8.91 2.92 18.06
C ALA A 359 -7.94 1.80 17.61
N SER A 360 -8.45 0.79 16.91
CA SER A 360 -7.64 -0.29 16.34
C SER A 360 -6.68 0.23 15.27
N ALA A 361 -7.13 1.08 14.36
CA ALA A 361 -6.24 1.66 13.34
C ALA A 361 -5.10 2.50 13.94
N MET A 362 -5.37 3.26 15.01
CA MET A 362 -4.32 3.96 15.77
C MET A 362 -3.36 2.97 16.44
N ALA A 363 -3.88 1.89 17.02
CA ALA A 363 -3.08 0.85 17.66
C ALA A 363 -2.20 0.09 16.65
N ASP A 364 -2.70 -0.19 15.45
CA ASP A 364 -1.96 -0.87 14.38
C ASP A 364 -0.77 -0.04 13.90
N ILE A 365 -0.96 1.27 13.71
CA ILE A 365 0.14 2.17 13.36
C ILE A 365 1.17 2.21 14.50
N ARG A 366 0.73 2.31 15.76
CA ARG A 366 1.65 2.23 16.92
C ARG A 366 2.43 0.93 16.93
N LYS A 367 1.79 -0.19 16.64
CA LYS A 367 2.44 -1.51 16.57
C LYS A 367 3.47 -1.57 15.44
N THR A 368 3.25 -0.88 14.33
CA THR A 368 4.28 -0.71 13.29
C THR A 368 5.46 0.13 13.78
N LEU A 369 5.19 1.19 14.56
CA LEU A 369 6.22 2.09 15.08
C LEU A 369 7.06 1.46 16.21
N ASP A 370 6.41 0.90 17.22
CA ASP A 370 7.02 0.37 18.46
C ASP A 370 7.33 -1.12 18.41
N GLY A 371 6.77 -1.82 17.43
CA GLY A 371 6.84 -3.26 17.33
C GLY A 371 5.72 -3.99 18.05
N ASN A 372 5.56 -5.26 17.73
CA ASN A 372 4.63 -6.16 18.40
C ASN A 372 5.31 -6.74 19.65
N LYS A 373 4.73 -6.52 20.83
CA LYS A 373 5.17 -7.15 22.08
C LYS A 373 4.09 -8.03 22.71
N ASP A 374 2.93 -8.12 22.07
CA ASP A 374 1.75 -8.79 22.61
C ASP A 374 1.88 -10.31 22.53
N ASN A 375 2.65 -10.81 21.56
CA ASN A 375 2.87 -12.22 21.31
C ASN A 375 4.37 -12.51 21.16
N PRO A 376 5.00 -13.30 22.05
CA PRO A 376 6.42 -13.65 21.96
C PRO A 376 6.81 -14.36 20.65
N VAL A 377 5.86 -15.01 19.98
CA VAL A 377 6.08 -15.72 18.71
C VAL A 377 6.08 -14.76 17.51
N GLU A 378 5.43 -13.61 17.63
CA GLU A 378 5.32 -12.58 16.59
C GLU A 378 6.00 -11.28 17.01
N GLU A 379 6.98 -11.37 17.91
CA GLU A 379 7.65 -10.19 18.44
C GLU A 379 8.42 -9.49 17.30
N THR A 380 8.13 -8.22 17.10
CA THR A 380 8.84 -7.38 16.12
C THR A 380 9.42 -6.16 16.81
N PRO A 381 10.62 -5.70 16.40
CA PRO A 381 11.31 -4.58 17.05
C PRO A 381 10.65 -3.22 16.81
N GLY A 382 9.87 -3.07 15.74
CA GLY A 382 9.23 -1.81 15.35
C GLY A 382 10.11 -0.92 14.49
N LEU A 383 9.47 -0.08 13.67
CA LEU A 383 10.16 0.75 12.69
C LEU A 383 11.08 1.80 13.31
N ILE A 384 10.74 2.32 14.50
CA ILE A 384 11.61 3.27 15.21
C ILE A 384 12.92 2.59 15.59
N LYS A 385 12.85 1.41 16.20
CA LYS A 385 14.04 0.66 16.59
C LYS A 385 14.86 0.21 15.37
N GLU A 386 14.19 -0.28 14.33
CA GLU A 386 14.86 -0.64 13.07
C GLU A 386 15.59 0.57 12.45
N GLY A 387 14.98 1.76 12.50
CA GLY A 387 15.61 3.00 12.07
C GLY A 387 16.82 3.38 12.92
N ASP A 388 16.75 3.22 14.25
CA ASP A 388 17.86 3.54 15.14
C ASP A 388 19.05 2.59 14.90
N ASP A 389 18.76 1.30 14.76
CA ASP A 389 19.75 0.28 14.44
C ASP A 389 20.39 0.55 13.07
N LEU A 390 19.59 0.88 12.05
CA LEU A 390 20.07 1.24 10.73
C LEU A 390 20.94 2.50 10.76
N ALA A 391 20.51 3.57 11.44
CA ALA A 391 21.29 4.79 11.58
C ALA A 391 22.64 4.54 12.27
N ASN A 392 22.67 3.63 13.25
CA ASN A 392 23.89 3.22 13.93
C ASN A 392 24.80 2.38 13.03
N GLU A 393 24.27 1.44 12.24
CA GLU A 393 25.05 0.67 11.26
C GLU A 393 25.65 1.60 10.19
N LEU A 394 24.86 2.52 9.63
CA LEU A 394 25.32 3.52 8.66
C LEU A 394 26.39 4.45 9.23
N ARG A 395 26.25 4.88 10.50
CA ARG A 395 27.25 5.69 11.18
C ARG A 395 28.55 4.93 11.42
N LYS A 396 28.50 3.63 11.73
CA LYS A 396 29.72 2.81 11.84
C LYS A 396 30.48 2.77 10.52
N LEU A 397 29.76 2.61 9.41
CA LEU A 397 30.36 2.62 8.07
C LEU A 397 30.98 3.97 7.72
N SER A 398 30.35 5.08 8.11
CA SER A 398 30.89 6.41 7.83
C SER A 398 32.17 6.73 8.61
N LEU A 399 32.42 6.01 9.72
CA LEU A 399 33.61 6.15 10.56
C LEU A 399 34.74 5.19 10.18
N ALA A 400 34.49 4.19 9.34
CA ALA A 400 35.47 3.17 8.94
C ALA A 400 36.50 3.66 7.90
N ARG A 401 36.91 4.93 7.99
CA ARG A 401 37.85 5.58 7.07
C ARG A 401 39.24 4.93 7.05
#